data_AF-A0A4Q1A0N2-F1
#
_entry.id   AF-A0A4Q1A0N2-F1
#
_cell.length_a   1.000
_cell.length_b   1.000
_cell.length_c   1.000
_cell.angle_alpha   90.00
_cell.angle_beta   90.00
_cell.angle_gamma   90.00
#
_symmetry.space_group_name_H-M   'P 1'
#
loop_
_entity.id
_entity.type
_entity.pdbx_description
1 polymer ?
#
loop_
_entity_poly.entity_id
_entity_poly.type
_entity_poly.pdbx_seq_one_letter_code
_entity_poly.pdbx_strand_id
1 'polypeptide(L)'
;IVRPSNSLDIKVQTVKTAYFAKKEIVSTEKTTEAISYTFKGNNNTGTKKRKRKIAKIIYKNLQGKLINKQQTSLEQVVAALSKSNYTKGDCIDIALVKESIKFTKRTSAQLGEEVYIVIQTQYMPDREITLNLKQGGDTDALTTTKEPIYVTQNNKKVFAFKAVVGEFSQKSNALNAADFKDHAIAKITLQSTDQQENKQYKDALNKAEGKTSPFYIAMDEKKKKKKEIKKK
;
A
#
# COMPACT_ATOMS: atom_id res chain seq x y z
N ILE A 1 25.76 -31.74 25.69
CA ILE A 1 25.37 -30.49 24.99
C ILE A 1 24.17 -29.90 25.72
N VAL A 2 24.36 -28.82 26.47
CA VAL A 2 23.26 -28.10 27.13
C VAL A 2 22.60 -27.21 26.08
N ARG A 3 21.31 -27.43 25.79
CA ARG A 3 20.53 -26.51 24.98
C ARG A 3 19.88 -25.50 25.93
N PRO A 4 20.19 -24.21 25.86
CA PRO A 4 19.49 -23.22 26.67
C PRO A 4 18.00 -23.27 26.31
N SER A 5 17.15 -23.45 27.32
CA SER A 5 15.69 -23.32 27.18
C SER A 5 15.25 -21.98 27.76
N ASN A 6 14.30 -21.33 27.11
CA ASN A 6 13.71 -20.08 27.60
C ASN A 6 12.68 -20.42 28.70
N SER A 7 13.17 -20.80 29.87
CA SER A 7 12.34 -21.12 31.05
C SER A 7 11.53 -19.92 31.58
N LEU A 8 11.85 -18.71 31.12
CA LEU A 8 11.26 -17.44 31.58
C LEU A 8 10.19 -16.89 30.61
N ASP A 9 9.83 -17.62 29.55
CA ASP A 9 8.90 -17.17 28.49
C ASP A 9 9.21 -15.75 27.97
N ILE A 10 10.50 -15.42 27.85
CA ILE A 10 10.93 -14.09 27.41
C ILE A 10 10.55 -13.92 25.94
N LYS A 11 9.60 -13.02 25.68
CA LYS A 11 9.17 -12.63 24.33
C LYS A 11 10.20 -11.67 23.71
N VAL A 12 11.12 -12.22 22.93
CA VAL A 12 12.15 -11.44 22.22
C VAL A 12 11.56 -10.77 20.99
N GLN A 13 11.51 -9.45 21.01
CA GLN A 13 11.04 -8.64 19.90
C GLN A 13 11.99 -8.76 18.71
N THR A 14 11.45 -9.15 17.56
CA THR A 14 12.29 -9.52 16.41
C THR A 14 11.66 -9.05 15.10
N VAL A 15 12.48 -8.44 14.24
CA VAL A 15 12.18 -8.30 12.81
C VAL A 15 12.63 -9.59 12.11
N LYS A 16 11.69 -10.28 11.44
CA LYS A 16 11.95 -11.53 10.73
C LYS A 16 12.45 -11.27 9.32
N THR A 17 11.71 -10.45 8.57
CA THR A 17 12.01 -10.14 7.17
C THR A 17 11.59 -8.71 6.87
N ALA A 18 12.24 -8.11 5.87
CA ALA A 18 11.74 -6.92 5.21
C ALA A 18 12.02 -6.96 3.72
N TYR A 19 11.06 -6.49 2.93
CA TYR A 19 11.18 -6.54 1.49
C TYR A 19 10.31 -5.48 0.81
N PHE A 20 10.72 -5.06 -0.38
CA PHE A 20 9.88 -4.31 -1.30
C PHE A 20 8.81 -5.23 -1.87
N ALA A 21 7.60 -4.72 -2.01
CA ALA A 21 6.45 -5.48 -2.45
C ALA A 21 5.53 -4.66 -3.34
N LYS A 22 4.75 -5.41 -4.13
CA LYS A 22 3.57 -4.93 -4.84
C LYS A 22 2.33 -5.45 -4.12
N LYS A 23 1.35 -4.57 -3.91
CA LYS A 23 0.02 -4.97 -3.43
C LYS A 23 -0.79 -5.54 -4.59
N GLU A 24 -1.34 -6.74 -4.40
CA GLU A 24 -2.13 -7.45 -5.41
C GLU A 24 -3.44 -7.93 -4.80
N ILE A 25 -4.53 -7.84 -5.58
CA ILE A 25 -5.83 -8.42 -5.22
C ILE A 25 -5.78 -9.89 -5.67
N VAL A 26 -6.01 -10.81 -4.74
CA VAL A 26 -5.93 -12.26 -4.99
C VAL A 26 -7.32 -12.84 -5.20
N SER A 27 -8.31 -12.36 -4.46
CA SER A 27 -9.70 -12.76 -4.63
C SER A 27 -10.65 -11.63 -4.27
N THR A 28 -11.90 -11.77 -4.68
CA THR A 28 -12.97 -10.83 -4.39
C THR A 28 -14.21 -11.62 -4.00
N GLU A 29 -14.74 -11.36 -2.82
CA GLU A 29 -15.97 -11.99 -2.34
C GLU A 29 -17.12 -10.98 -2.36
N LYS A 30 -18.29 -11.42 -2.84
CA LYS A 30 -19.51 -10.63 -2.77
C LYS A 30 -19.98 -10.56 -1.33
N THR A 31 -20.37 -9.37 -0.90
CA THR A 31 -21.11 -9.19 0.34
C THR A 31 -22.61 -9.29 0.07
N THR A 32 -23.41 -9.40 1.13
CA THR A 32 -24.88 -9.31 1.04
C THR A 32 -25.36 -7.87 0.89
N GLU A 33 -24.46 -6.89 0.94
CA GLU A 33 -24.77 -5.46 0.87
C GLU A 33 -24.67 -4.94 -0.57
N ALA A 34 -25.44 -3.90 -0.87
CA ALA A 34 -25.41 -3.22 -2.16
C ALA A 34 -25.48 -1.70 -1.98
N ILE A 35 -24.92 -0.97 -2.94
CA ILE A 35 -25.07 0.48 -3.04
C ILE A 35 -25.95 0.83 -4.24
N SER A 36 -26.97 1.65 -4.02
CA SER A 36 -27.85 2.09 -5.09
C SER A 36 -27.24 3.28 -5.84
N TYR A 37 -27.35 3.27 -7.17
CA TYR A 37 -26.94 4.34 -8.06
C TYR A 37 -28.11 4.81 -8.91
N THR A 38 -28.48 6.09 -8.77
CA THR A 38 -29.51 6.74 -9.58
C THR A 38 -28.89 7.47 -10.77
N PHE A 39 -29.37 7.17 -11.98
CA PHE A 39 -28.95 7.83 -13.20
C PHE A 39 -29.43 9.28 -13.24
N LYS A 40 -28.50 10.21 -13.51
CA LYS A 40 -28.81 11.65 -13.62
C LYS A 40 -29.21 12.09 -15.03
N GLY A 41 -29.19 11.19 -16.00
CA GLY A 41 -29.48 11.47 -17.41
C GLY A 41 -29.53 10.19 -18.24
N ASN A 42 -29.71 10.33 -19.54
CA ASN A 42 -29.88 9.21 -20.45
C ASN A 42 -28.53 8.55 -20.79
N ASN A 43 -28.47 7.22 -20.70
CA ASN A 43 -27.26 6.44 -20.82
C ASN A 43 -27.53 5.15 -21.61
N ASN A 44 -26.85 4.98 -22.74
CA ASN A 44 -26.95 3.78 -23.58
C ASN A 44 -25.82 2.79 -23.24
N THR A 45 -26.20 1.60 -22.77
CA THR A 45 -25.34 0.48 -22.37
C THR A 45 -25.45 -0.73 -23.31
N GLY A 46 -26.10 -0.58 -24.47
CA GLY A 46 -26.43 -1.68 -25.38
C GLY A 46 -25.23 -2.39 -26.02
N THR A 47 -24.02 -1.82 -25.96
CA THR A 47 -22.79 -2.48 -26.42
C THR A 47 -21.77 -2.63 -25.29
N LYS A 48 -20.92 -3.67 -25.35
CA LYS A 48 -19.86 -3.93 -24.36
C LYS A 48 -18.97 -2.70 -24.10
N LYS A 49 -18.58 -1.98 -25.17
CA LYS A 49 -17.75 -0.76 -25.09
C LYS A 49 -18.47 0.37 -24.35
N ARG A 50 -19.74 0.64 -24.68
CA ARG A 50 -20.55 1.69 -24.04
C ARG A 50 -20.84 1.36 -22.58
N LYS A 51 -21.27 0.12 -22.30
CA LYS A 51 -21.49 -0.41 -20.96
C LYS A 51 -20.27 -0.23 -20.06
N ARG A 52 -19.09 -0.61 -20.54
CA ARG A 52 -17.84 -0.45 -19.77
C ARG A 52 -17.42 1.01 -19.59
N LYS A 53 -17.67 1.90 -20.56
CA LYS A 53 -17.43 3.34 -20.42
C LYS A 53 -18.31 3.95 -19.31
N ILE A 54 -19.61 3.65 -19.33
CA ILE A 54 -20.56 4.13 -18.31
C ILE A 54 -20.22 3.55 -16.94
N ALA A 55 -19.91 2.25 -16.86
CA ALA A 55 -19.50 1.61 -15.61
C ALA A 55 -18.28 2.29 -14.98
N LYS A 56 -17.28 2.70 -15.77
CA LYS A 56 -16.11 3.47 -15.26
C LYS A 56 -16.52 4.81 -14.64
N ILE A 57 -17.47 5.51 -15.24
CA ILE A 57 -17.97 6.79 -14.74
C ILE A 57 -18.74 6.58 -13.43
N ILE A 58 -19.65 5.61 -13.39
CA ILE A 58 -20.40 5.24 -12.18
C ILE A 58 -19.43 4.85 -11.07
N TYR A 59 -18.48 3.95 -11.36
CA TYR A 59 -17.45 3.51 -10.43
C TYR A 59 -16.69 4.71 -9.82
N LYS A 60 -16.22 5.65 -10.64
CA LYS A 60 -15.54 6.87 -10.17
C LYS A 60 -16.45 7.74 -9.27
N ASN A 61 -17.73 7.86 -9.61
CA ASN A 61 -18.69 8.64 -8.82
C ASN A 61 -19.03 7.99 -7.47
N LEU A 62 -18.82 6.68 -7.32
CA LEU A 62 -19.05 5.94 -6.08
C LEU A 62 -17.85 5.97 -5.13
N GLN A 63 -16.62 6.12 -5.64
CA GLN A 63 -15.39 6.03 -4.80
C GLN A 63 -15.37 6.99 -3.60
N GLY A 64 -15.99 8.17 -3.68
CA GLY A 64 -16.10 9.12 -2.56
C GLY A 64 -17.32 8.94 -1.66
N LYS A 65 -18.21 7.98 -1.97
CA LYS A 65 -19.48 7.73 -1.26
C LYS A 65 -19.48 6.43 -0.46
N LEU A 66 -18.49 5.57 -0.65
CA LEU A 66 -18.36 4.31 0.08
C LEU A 66 -17.84 4.61 1.48
N ILE A 67 -18.62 4.25 2.50
CA ILE A 67 -18.31 4.47 3.93
C ILE A 67 -17.95 3.11 4.56
N ASN A 68 -17.29 3.11 5.72
CA ASN A 68 -17.07 1.91 6.54
C ASN A 68 -16.43 0.74 5.80
N LYS A 69 -15.28 0.97 5.15
CA LYS A 69 -14.47 -0.09 4.54
C LYS A 69 -15.15 -0.84 3.38
N GLN A 70 -16.36 -0.46 2.98
CA GLN A 70 -17.06 -1.08 1.86
C GLN A 70 -16.40 -0.72 0.52
N GLN A 71 -16.40 -1.67 -0.42
CA GLN A 71 -15.89 -1.48 -1.77
C GLN A 71 -16.87 -2.02 -2.81
N THR A 72 -16.80 -1.49 -4.02
CA THR A 72 -17.32 -2.14 -5.23
C THR A 72 -16.15 -2.31 -6.20
N SER A 73 -16.29 -3.17 -7.21
CA SER A 73 -15.35 -3.23 -8.35
C SER A 73 -16.01 -2.70 -9.62
N LEU A 74 -15.20 -2.38 -10.64
CA LEU A 74 -15.71 -2.02 -11.95
C LEU A 74 -16.57 -3.16 -12.54
N GLU A 75 -16.17 -4.40 -12.29
CA GLU A 75 -16.83 -5.61 -12.74
C GLU A 75 -18.22 -5.76 -12.11
N GLN A 76 -18.40 -5.42 -10.83
CA GLN A 76 -19.72 -5.40 -10.20
C GLN A 76 -20.62 -4.31 -10.80
N VAL A 77 -20.07 -3.13 -11.09
CA VAL A 77 -20.84 -2.06 -11.76
C VAL A 77 -21.26 -2.52 -13.16
N VAL A 78 -20.38 -3.17 -13.91
CA VAL A 78 -20.72 -3.75 -15.22
C VAL A 78 -21.80 -4.82 -15.07
N ALA A 79 -21.74 -5.67 -14.05
CA ALA A 79 -22.75 -6.70 -13.81
C ALA A 79 -24.13 -6.09 -13.49
N ALA A 80 -24.18 -5.02 -12.70
CA ALA A 80 -25.42 -4.32 -12.33
C ALA A 80 -26.12 -3.64 -13.53
N LEU A 81 -25.39 -3.30 -14.59
CA LEU A 81 -25.94 -2.69 -15.80
C LEU A 81 -26.65 -3.72 -16.70
N SER A 82 -27.83 -4.20 -16.30
CA SER A 82 -28.61 -5.23 -17.00
C SER A 82 -29.35 -4.75 -18.25
N LYS A 83 -29.87 -3.51 -18.25
CA LYS A 83 -30.61 -2.91 -19.38
C LYS A 83 -29.67 -2.38 -20.47
N SER A 84 -30.21 -2.17 -21.68
CA SER A 84 -29.53 -1.56 -22.83
C SER A 84 -29.58 -0.02 -22.82
N ASN A 85 -30.55 0.56 -22.12
CA ASN A 85 -30.69 2.00 -21.92
C ASN A 85 -31.18 2.28 -20.50
N TYR A 86 -30.69 3.38 -19.94
CA TYR A 86 -31.12 3.95 -18.67
C TYR A 86 -31.48 5.42 -18.91
N THR A 87 -32.51 5.89 -18.24
CA THR A 87 -33.04 7.25 -18.28
C THR A 87 -32.82 7.94 -16.93
N LYS A 88 -33.05 9.25 -16.88
CA LYS A 88 -32.95 10.00 -15.62
C LYS A 88 -33.94 9.43 -14.59
N GLY A 89 -33.44 9.12 -13.39
CA GLY A 89 -34.24 8.55 -12.29
C GLY A 89 -34.19 7.03 -12.21
N ASP A 90 -33.75 6.32 -13.26
CA ASP A 90 -33.52 4.88 -13.15
C ASP A 90 -32.49 4.59 -12.06
N CYS A 91 -32.68 3.47 -11.36
CA CYS A 91 -31.78 3.00 -10.31
C CYS A 91 -31.22 1.62 -10.62
N ILE A 92 -29.98 1.38 -10.19
CA ILE A 92 -29.36 0.06 -10.17
C ILE A 92 -28.76 -0.16 -8.79
N ASP A 93 -28.83 -1.41 -8.34
CA ASP A 93 -28.15 -1.84 -7.12
C ASP A 93 -26.85 -2.55 -7.50
N ILE A 94 -25.75 -2.05 -6.94
CA ILE A 94 -24.41 -2.52 -7.24
C ILE A 94 -23.92 -3.28 -6.02
N ALA A 95 -23.67 -4.58 -6.20
CA ALA A 95 -23.17 -5.44 -5.14
C ALA A 95 -21.84 -4.91 -4.60
N LEU A 96 -21.74 -4.85 -3.27
CA LEU A 96 -20.50 -4.54 -2.59
C LEU A 96 -19.66 -5.80 -2.47
N VAL A 97 -18.35 -5.63 -2.51
CA VAL A 97 -17.36 -6.70 -2.43
C VAL A 97 -16.32 -6.38 -1.37
N LYS A 98 -15.66 -7.42 -0.89
CA LYS A 98 -14.40 -7.30 -0.15
C LYS A 98 -13.30 -8.05 -0.88
N GLU A 99 -12.12 -7.46 -0.88
CA GLU A 99 -10.96 -8.00 -1.58
C GLU A 99 -10.05 -8.72 -0.58
N SER A 100 -9.57 -9.91 -0.94
CA SER A 100 -8.40 -10.49 -0.28
C SER A 100 -7.16 -10.02 -1.03
N ILE A 101 -6.11 -9.67 -0.29
CA ILE A 101 -4.90 -9.09 -0.85
C ILE A 101 -3.65 -9.88 -0.49
N LYS A 102 -2.60 -9.67 -1.28
CA LYS A 102 -1.26 -10.15 -1.01
C LYS A 102 -0.23 -9.07 -1.29
N PHE A 103 0.85 -9.09 -0.52
CA PHE A 103 2.04 -8.31 -0.81
C PHE A 103 3.11 -9.23 -1.38
N THR A 104 3.22 -9.24 -2.70
CA THR A 104 4.19 -10.07 -3.43
C THR A 104 5.53 -9.35 -3.46
N LYS A 105 6.60 -10.03 -3.03
CA LYS A 105 7.96 -9.49 -3.05
C LYS A 105 8.34 -9.07 -4.47
N ARG A 106 9.03 -7.94 -4.58
CA ARG A 106 9.57 -7.39 -5.83
C ARG A 106 11.02 -6.99 -5.65
N THR A 107 11.79 -7.05 -6.73
CA THR A 107 13.23 -6.78 -6.75
C THR A 107 13.63 -5.53 -7.55
N SER A 108 12.73 -4.96 -8.35
CA SER A 108 13.01 -3.77 -9.18
C SER A 108 11.83 -2.80 -9.16
N ALA A 109 12.03 -1.54 -9.51
CA ALA A 109 11.00 -0.50 -9.45
C ALA A 109 11.28 0.65 -10.41
N GLN A 110 10.24 1.35 -10.86
CA GLN A 110 10.43 2.60 -11.61
C GLN A 110 10.39 3.81 -10.68
N LEU A 111 11.17 4.85 -10.99
CA LEU A 111 11.02 6.15 -10.35
C LEU A 111 9.61 6.70 -10.59
N GLY A 112 9.01 7.27 -9.55
CA GLY A 112 7.62 7.72 -9.54
C GLY A 112 6.60 6.62 -9.26
N GLU A 113 7.01 5.36 -9.17
CA GLU A 113 6.09 4.26 -8.85
C GLU A 113 5.78 4.20 -7.34
N GLU A 114 4.56 3.78 -7.02
CA GLU A 114 4.18 3.40 -5.66
C GLU A 114 4.75 2.03 -5.30
N VAL A 115 5.42 1.95 -4.15
CA VAL A 115 6.04 0.73 -3.64
C VAL A 115 5.64 0.53 -2.19
N TYR A 116 5.39 -0.74 -1.84
CA TYR A 116 5.15 -1.14 -0.45
C TYR A 116 6.44 -1.72 0.15
N ILE A 117 6.72 -1.41 1.40
CA ILE A 117 7.74 -2.09 2.19
C ILE A 117 7.00 -2.89 3.25
N VAL A 118 7.21 -4.20 3.26
CA VAL A 118 6.57 -5.11 4.19
C VAL A 118 7.60 -5.65 5.14
N ILE A 119 7.35 -5.47 6.44
CA ILE A 119 8.24 -5.89 7.51
C ILE A 119 7.47 -6.89 8.38
N GLN A 120 7.91 -8.13 8.37
CA GLN A 120 7.35 -9.17 9.23
C GLN A 120 8.04 -9.10 10.58
N THR A 121 7.25 -9.05 11.65
CA THR A 121 7.78 -8.95 13.02
C THR A 121 7.25 -10.06 13.89
N GLN A 122 7.80 -10.16 15.10
CA GLN A 122 7.29 -11.02 16.15
C GLN A 122 7.39 -10.27 17.49
N TYR A 123 6.30 -10.30 18.26
CA TYR A 123 6.18 -9.63 19.56
C TYR A 123 6.41 -8.11 19.54
N MET A 124 6.12 -7.44 18.41
CA MET A 124 6.29 -5.99 18.25
C MET A 124 4.97 -5.23 17.97
N PRO A 125 3.82 -5.58 18.57
CA PRO A 125 2.55 -4.91 18.26
C PRO A 125 2.65 -3.40 18.53
N ASP A 126 2.02 -2.62 17.66
CA ASP A 126 1.92 -1.15 17.75
C ASP A 126 3.27 -0.42 17.82
N ARG A 127 4.38 -1.08 17.47
CA ARG A 127 5.68 -0.43 17.36
C ARG A 127 5.79 0.33 16.05
N GLU A 128 6.25 1.55 16.15
CA GLU A 128 6.68 2.35 14.99
C GLU A 128 8.10 1.95 14.60
N ILE A 129 8.28 1.59 13.34
CA ILE A 129 9.56 1.30 12.71
C ILE A 129 9.91 2.47 11.80
N THR A 130 11.10 3.03 11.98
CA THR A 130 11.64 4.07 11.08
C THR A 130 12.54 3.41 10.04
N LEU A 131 12.38 3.83 8.79
CA LEU A 131 12.97 3.22 7.61
C LEU A 131 13.58 4.32 6.74
N ASN A 132 14.64 4.01 6.01
CA ASN A 132 15.11 4.82 4.90
C ASN A 132 15.50 3.92 3.72
N LEU A 133 15.54 4.54 2.54
CA LEU A 133 15.92 3.88 1.30
C LEU A 133 17.30 4.40 0.91
N LYS A 134 18.32 3.56 1.09
CA LYS A 134 19.72 3.93 0.84
C LYS A 134 20.22 3.34 -0.45
N GLN A 135 21.03 4.13 -1.16
CA GLN A 135 21.67 3.63 -2.36
C GLN A 135 22.68 2.54 -2.01
N GLY A 136 22.53 1.40 -2.67
CA GLY A 136 23.48 0.29 -2.59
C GLY A 136 24.46 0.31 -3.76
N GLY A 137 25.10 -0.84 -4.00
CA GLY A 137 26.12 -0.98 -5.05
C GLY A 137 27.46 -0.36 -4.64
N ASP A 138 28.38 -0.34 -5.60
CA ASP A 138 29.76 0.11 -5.39
C ASP A 138 30.02 1.50 -5.98
N THR A 139 29.05 2.08 -6.69
CA THR A 139 29.18 3.36 -7.38
C THR A 139 27.99 4.26 -7.13
N ASP A 140 28.25 5.57 -7.19
CA ASP A 140 27.23 6.59 -7.07
C ASP A 140 26.33 6.63 -8.30
N ALA A 141 25.01 6.66 -8.07
CA ALA A 141 23.99 6.75 -9.10
C ALA A 141 23.04 7.93 -8.79
N LEU A 142 21.96 7.71 -8.05
CA LEU A 142 20.97 8.75 -7.70
C LEU A 142 21.44 9.67 -6.57
N THR A 143 22.28 9.15 -5.68
CA THR A 143 22.89 9.85 -4.56
C THR A 143 24.26 9.22 -4.25
N THR A 144 24.89 9.58 -3.14
CA THR A 144 26.11 8.91 -2.68
C THR A 144 25.78 7.53 -2.12
N THR A 145 26.65 6.56 -2.38
CA THR A 145 26.51 5.19 -1.87
C THR A 145 26.35 5.19 -0.35
N LYS A 146 25.38 4.41 0.16
CA LYS A 146 24.91 4.37 1.58
C LYS A 146 24.17 5.62 2.08
N GLU A 147 24.02 6.66 1.27
CA GLU A 147 23.17 7.80 1.60
C GLU A 147 21.70 7.53 1.21
N PRO A 148 20.74 8.12 1.97
CA PRO A 148 19.32 7.94 1.69
C PRO A 148 18.87 8.83 0.52
N ILE A 149 17.88 8.35 -0.23
CA ILE A 149 17.14 9.20 -1.17
C ILE A 149 15.87 9.74 -0.53
N TYR A 150 15.37 10.85 -1.09
CA TYR A 150 14.06 11.38 -0.76
C TYR A 150 12.97 10.61 -1.52
N VAL A 151 11.93 10.24 -0.79
CA VAL A 151 10.72 9.59 -1.28
C VAL A 151 9.50 10.36 -0.79
N THR A 152 8.33 9.98 -1.28
CA THR A 152 7.07 10.55 -0.82
C THR A 152 6.35 9.55 0.07
N GLN A 153 6.03 9.96 1.29
CA GLN A 153 5.10 9.24 2.15
C GLN A 153 4.02 10.21 2.62
N ASN A 154 2.74 9.82 2.50
CA ASN A 154 1.60 10.66 2.90
C ASN A 154 1.66 12.09 2.32
N ASN A 155 2.01 12.20 1.02
CA ASN A 155 2.17 13.46 0.29
C ASN A 155 3.24 14.41 0.85
N LYS A 156 4.23 13.88 1.58
CA LYS A 156 5.36 14.65 2.11
C LYS A 156 6.69 14.07 1.62
N LYS A 157 7.61 14.95 1.25
CA LYS A 157 9.03 14.63 1.03
C LYS A 157 9.64 14.13 2.35
N VAL A 158 10.21 12.92 2.33
CA VAL A 158 10.87 12.29 3.47
C VAL A 158 12.06 11.47 3.00
N PHE A 159 13.15 11.47 3.76
CA PHE A 159 14.23 10.47 3.61
C PHE A 159 14.09 9.33 4.64
N ALA A 160 13.46 9.63 5.78
CA ALA A 160 13.10 8.68 6.82
C ALA A 160 11.56 8.58 6.89
N PHE A 161 11.04 7.40 6.62
CA PHE A 161 9.61 7.10 6.60
C PHE A 161 9.26 6.06 7.65
N LYS A 162 7.97 5.97 7.99
CA LYS A 162 7.49 5.20 9.14
C LYS A 162 6.49 4.14 8.74
N ALA A 163 6.44 3.06 9.50
CA ALA A 163 5.37 2.09 9.48
C ALA A 163 5.10 1.59 10.90
N VAL A 164 3.83 1.36 11.24
CA VAL A 164 3.44 0.83 12.55
C VAL A 164 3.00 -0.63 12.39
N VAL A 165 3.53 -1.50 13.25
CA VAL A 165 3.19 -2.93 13.25
C VAL A 165 1.70 -3.09 13.57
N GLY A 166 0.96 -3.77 12.69
CA GLY A 166 -0.47 -4.05 12.84
C GLY A 166 -1.40 -2.93 12.36
N GLU A 167 -0.89 -1.74 12.05
CA GLU A 167 -1.71 -0.61 11.61
C GLU A 167 -2.49 -0.92 10.32
N PHE A 168 -1.85 -1.64 9.40
CA PHE A 168 -2.53 -2.08 8.17
C PHE A 168 -3.73 -2.97 8.49
N SER A 169 -3.57 -3.94 9.39
CA SER A 169 -4.64 -4.84 9.82
C SER A 169 -5.83 -4.07 10.41
N GLN A 170 -5.56 -3.04 11.22
CA GLN A 170 -6.58 -2.20 11.84
C GLN A 170 -7.32 -1.30 10.84
N LYS A 171 -6.60 -0.70 9.88
CA LYS A 171 -7.16 0.31 8.97
C LYS A 171 -7.69 -0.28 7.66
N SER A 172 -7.14 -1.39 7.21
CA SER A 172 -7.52 -2.03 5.95
C SER A 172 -8.94 -2.58 5.99
N ASN A 173 -9.53 -2.64 4.81
CA ASN A 173 -10.81 -3.28 4.53
C ASN A 173 -10.69 -4.62 3.81
N ALA A 174 -9.45 -5.09 3.59
CA ALA A 174 -9.22 -6.39 2.99
C ALA A 174 -9.82 -7.49 3.88
N LEU A 175 -10.35 -8.54 3.24
CA LEU A 175 -10.89 -9.73 3.92
C LEU A 175 -9.87 -10.34 4.87
N ASN A 176 -8.64 -10.43 4.40
CA ASN A 176 -7.53 -11.04 5.12
C ASN A 176 -6.67 -10.00 5.84
N ALA A 177 -7.24 -8.86 6.23
CA ALA A 177 -6.51 -7.82 6.97
C ALA A 177 -5.85 -8.36 8.26
N ALA A 178 -6.48 -9.34 8.93
CA ALA A 178 -5.97 -9.99 10.13
C ALA A 178 -4.61 -10.70 9.93
N ASP A 179 -4.31 -11.16 8.71
CA ASP A 179 -3.04 -11.83 8.38
C ASP A 179 -1.83 -10.90 8.54
N PHE A 180 -2.07 -9.58 8.50
CA PHE A 180 -1.05 -8.55 8.56
C PHE A 180 -0.91 -7.92 9.96
N LYS A 181 -1.45 -8.55 11.01
CA LYS A 181 -1.40 -8.02 12.39
C LYS A 181 0.03 -7.87 12.93
N ASP A 182 0.93 -8.75 12.51
CA ASP A 182 2.34 -8.77 12.93
C ASP A 182 3.27 -8.10 11.90
N HIS A 183 2.69 -7.32 10.97
CA HIS A 183 3.42 -6.65 9.90
C HIS A 183 3.39 -5.14 10.08
N ALA A 184 4.54 -4.49 9.90
CA ALA A 184 4.58 -3.06 9.59
C ALA A 184 4.65 -2.91 8.07
N ILE A 185 3.72 -2.13 7.51
CA ILE A 185 3.61 -1.95 6.05
C ILE A 185 3.69 -0.46 5.74
N ALA A 186 4.79 -0.04 5.11
CA ALA A 186 4.93 1.32 4.58
C ALA A 186 4.47 1.36 3.12
N LYS A 187 3.72 2.40 2.76
CA LYS A 187 3.45 2.77 1.37
C LYS A 187 4.23 4.05 1.07
N ILE A 188 5.04 4.02 0.03
CA ILE A 188 5.81 5.18 -0.45
C ILE A 188 5.65 5.32 -1.96
N THR A 189 5.95 6.51 -2.49
CA THR A 189 6.22 6.70 -3.92
C THR A 189 7.71 6.95 -4.09
N LEU A 190 8.35 6.27 -5.05
CA LEU A 190 9.78 6.40 -5.37
C LEU A 190 10.09 7.70 -6.14
N GLN A 191 9.68 8.80 -5.55
CA GLN A 191 9.95 10.16 -5.99
C GLN A 191 9.77 11.08 -4.80
N SER A 192 10.44 12.22 -4.82
CA SER A 192 10.17 13.32 -3.91
C SER A 192 8.90 14.07 -4.32
N THR A 193 8.32 14.88 -3.43
CA THR A 193 7.33 15.88 -3.85
C THR A 193 7.98 17.07 -4.58
N ASP A 194 9.31 17.16 -4.53
CA ASP A 194 10.12 18.16 -5.22
C ASP A 194 10.41 17.74 -6.68
N GLN A 195 9.96 18.56 -7.64
CA GLN A 195 10.14 18.29 -9.07
C GLN A 195 11.60 18.39 -9.53
N GLN A 196 12.39 19.30 -8.95
CA GLN A 196 13.79 19.47 -9.34
C GLN A 196 14.62 18.28 -8.86
N GLU A 197 14.38 17.80 -7.65
CA GLU A 197 15.01 16.59 -7.11
C GLU A 197 14.65 15.35 -7.96
N ASN A 198 13.39 15.23 -8.38
CA ASN A 198 12.97 14.15 -9.28
C ASN A 198 13.63 14.24 -10.66
N LYS A 199 13.86 15.45 -11.16
CA LYS A 199 14.61 15.66 -12.41
C LYS A 199 16.05 15.21 -12.24
N GLN A 200 16.71 15.58 -11.14
CA GLN A 200 18.07 15.14 -10.83
C GLN A 200 18.17 13.61 -10.75
N TYR A 201 17.24 12.94 -10.08
CA TYR A 201 17.22 11.47 -10.02
C TYR A 201 17.05 10.83 -11.40
N LYS A 202 16.17 11.38 -12.25
CA LYS A 202 15.98 10.88 -13.63
C LYS A 202 17.23 11.10 -14.48
N ASP A 203 17.83 12.28 -14.41
CA ASP A 203 19.03 12.63 -15.17
C ASP A 203 20.22 11.76 -14.75
N ALA A 204 20.39 11.51 -13.44
CA ALA A 204 21.42 10.63 -12.92
C ALA A 204 21.19 9.16 -13.33
N LEU A 205 19.95 8.66 -13.21
CA LEU A 205 19.59 7.31 -13.63
C LEU A 205 19.81 7.09 -15.14
N ASN A 206 19.54 8.12 -15.97
CA ASN A 206 19.76 8.04 -17.42
C ASN A 206 21.25 7.95 -17.80
N LYS A 207 22.15 8.44 -16.93
CA LYS A 207 23.61 8.35 -17.10
C LYS A 207 24.19 7.04 -16.56
N ALA A 208 23.51 6.42 -15.59
CA ALA A 208 23.94 5.16 -15.01
C ALA A 208 23.85 4.02 -16.03
N GLU A 209 24.83 3.11 -15.98
CA GLU A 209 24.84 1.92 -16.82
C GLU A 209 23.57 1.07 -16.58
N GLY A 210 22.96 0.59 -17.67
CA GLY A 210 21.70 -0.16 -17.60
C GLY A 210 20.49 0.66 -17.15
N LYS A 211 20.63 1.96 -16.84
CA LYS A 211 19.58 2.83 -16.31
C LYS A 211 18.91 2.26 -15.07
N THR A 212 19.71 1.64 -14.21
CA THR A 212 19.27 1.08 -12.93
C THR A 212 20.16 1.59 -11.79
N SER A 213 19.64 1.53 -10.57
CA SER A 213 20.42 1.80 -9.37
C SER A 213 19.96 0.84 -8.27
N PRO A 214 20.89 0.13 -7.60
CA PRO A 214 20.56 -0.77 -6.51
C PRO A 214 20.22 0.01 -5.24
N PHE A 215 19.26 -0.49 -4.48
CA PHE A 215 18.82 0.09 -3.22
C PHE A 215 18.60 -0.99 -2.17
N TYR A 216 18.75 -0.61 -0.91
CA TYR A 216 18.42 -1.45 0.23
C TYR A 216 17.59 -0.68 1.28
N ILE A 217 16.82 -1.44 2.05
CA ILE A 217 16.05 -0.91 3.18
C ILE A 217 17.00 -0.85 4.37
N ALA A 218 17.22 0.33 4.92
CA ALA A 218 17.85 0.48 6.22
C ALA A 218 16.77 0.81 7.26
N MET A 219 16.85 0.15 8.41
CA MET A 219 15.87 0.28 9.49
C MET A 219 16.57 0.78 10.73
N ASP A 220 15.94 1.72 11.40
CA ASP A 220 16.39 2.23 12.68
C ASP A 220 15.29 1.97 13.71
N GLU A 221 15.57 1.07 14.66
CA GLU A 221 14.62 0.75 15.72
C GLU A 221 14.81 1.73 16.89
N LYS A 222 13.97 2.77 16.95
CA LYS A 222 13.90 3.62 18.13
C LYS A 222 13.35 2.80 19.31
N LYS A 223 14.24 2.30 20.17
CA LYS A 223 13.84 1.77 21.49
C LYS A 223 13.10 2.89 22.24
N LYS A 224 11.83 2.69 22.62
CA LYS A 224 11.14 3.59 23.56
C LYS A 224 12.02 3.72 24.81
N LYS A 225 12.48 4.93 25.14
CA LYS A 225 13.11 5.22 26.43
C LYS A 225 12.13 4.73 27.52
N LYS A 226 12.54 3.77 28.35
CA LYS A 226 11.78 3.44 29.56
C LYS A 226 11.65 4.74 30.35
N LYS A 227 10.43 5.14 30.70
CA LYS A 227 10.23 6.22 31.68
C LYS A 227 10.93 5.74 32.95
N GLU A 228 12.02 6.41 33.34
CA GLU A 228 12.54 6.30 34.69
C GLU A 228 11.43 6.73 35.64
N ILE A 229 10.83 5.75 36.31
CA ILE A 229 10.05 6.01 37.51
C ILE A 229 11.11 6.39 38.55
N LYS A 230 11.34 7.69 38.74
CA LYS A 230 12.03 8.18 39.93
C LYS A 230 11.18 7.76 41.12
N LYS A 231 11.60 6.70 41.82
CA LYS A 231 11.11 6.41 43.16
C LYS A 231 11.52 7.60 44.03
N LYS A 232 10.52 8.31 44.55
CA LYS A 232 10.69 9.17 45.73
C LYS A 232 10.63 8.29 46.96
#